data_AF-A0A7S3MFA7-F1
#
_entry.id   AF-A0A7S3MFA7-F1
#
_cell.length_a   1.000
_cell.length_b   1.000
_cell.length_c   1.000
_cell.angle_alpha   90.00
_cell.angle_beta   90.00
_cell.angle_gamma   90.00
#
_symmetry.space_group_name_H-M   'P 1'
#
loop_
_entity.id
_entity.type
_entity.pdbx_description
1 polymer ?
#
loop_
_entity_poly.entity_id
_entity_poly.type
_entity_poly.pdbx_seq_one_letter_code
_entity_poly.pdbx_strand_id
1 'polypeptide(L)'
;SDLKDISDLLRAVMLMKTAHGQILELVSGYGEVWSATIMAALMAQEGMSFKLLNARDVLFVNEETKVYWDYSEKKLNAFLESASHLDDPTAAPHLLITGYIASTMDGIATTLKRDGSDYSASIFGRMLRASSITIWTDVSGVYSADPRRVPEAQILPEVSYTEAVELAYFGAKVIHPKTMEPAIESKIPIFIRNTFEPQLEGTRIYLPTKEVKVRERSVCGFTTVDNISLMNIEGTGMIGVPGIAHRLFGALSTNNISVMF
;
A
#
# COMPACT_ATOMS: atom_id res chain seq x y z
N SER A 1 12.12 18.20 20.16
CA SER A 1 11.49 16.90 20.41
C SER A 1 10.21 16.91 19.61
N ASP A 2 9.85 15.79 19.01
CA ASP A 2 8.73 15.71 18.06
C ASP A 2 7.45 16.42 18.55
N LEU A 3 7.09 16.25 19.83
CA LEU A 3 5.94 16.90 20.44
C LEU A 3 6.02 18.43 20.46
N LYS A 4 7.21 18.98 20.73
CA LYS A 4 7.43 20.42 20.68
C LYS A 4 7.36 20.93 19.24
N ASP A 5 7.97 20.20 18.32
CA ASP A 5 8.03 20.57 16.90
C ASP A 5 6.62 20.60 16.29
N ILE A 6 5.77 19.60 16.61
CA ILE A 6 4.35 19.57 16.23
C ILE A 6 3.57 20.71 16.91
N SER A 7 3.79 20.95 18.21
CA SER A 7 3.10 22.03 18.92
C SER A 7 3.39 23.40 18.30
N ASP A 8 4.65 23.68 17.98
CA ASP A 8 5.08 24.92 17.35
C ASP A 8 4.49 25.06 15.93
N LEU A 9 4.46 23.95 15.16
CA LEU A 9 3.86 23.91 13.83
C LEU A 9 2.34 24.13 13.86
N LEU A 10 1.62 23.48 14.77
CA LEU A 10 0.18 23.66 14.93
C LEU A 10 -0.16 25.08 15.39
N ARG A 11 0.70 25.71 16.21
CA ARG A 11 0.56 27.12 16.58
C ARG A 11 0.72 28.03 15.36
N ALA A 12 1.68 27.75 14.48
CA ALA A 12 1.85 28.50 13.24
C ALA A 12 0.62 28.37 12.33
N VAL A 13 0.08 27.16 12.15
CA VAL A 13 -1.17 26.92 11.39
C VAL A 13 -2.35 27.70 11.99
N MET A 14 -2.47 27.70 13.33
CA MET A 14 -3.54 28.41 14.03
C MET A 14 -3.48 29.92 13.80
N LEU A 15 -2.27 30.50 13.78
CA LEU A 15 -2.05 31.93 13.52
C LEU A 15 -2.30 32.30 12.06
N MET A 16 -1.83 31.48 11.11
CA MET A 16 -1.97 31.75 9.68
C MET A 16 -3.36 31.40 9.12
N LYS A 17 -4.16 30.61 9.84
CA LYS A 17 -5.48 30.11 9.41
C LYS A 17 -5.45 29.37 8.07
N THR A 18 -4.30 28.79 7.71
CA THR A 18 -4.12 27.97 6.51
C THR A 18 -3.23 26.78 6.84
N ALA A 19 -3.51 25.64 6.22
CA ALA A 19 -2.74 24.41 6.34
C ALA A 19 -2.37 23.92 4.94
N HIS A 20 -1.10 24.09 4.56
CA HIS A 20 -0.59 23.52 3.32
C HIS A 20 -0.49 21.99 3.41
N GLY A 21 -0.62 21.29 2.27
CA GLY A 21 -0.60 19.83 2.21
C GLY A 21 0.64 19.20 2.87
N GLN A 22 1.81 19.83 2.73
CA GLN A 22 3.06 19.38 3.35
C GLN A 22 2.99 19.35 4.88
N ILE A 23 2.27 20.29 5.51
CA ILE A 23 2.07 20.29 6.97
C ILE A 23 1.25 19.07 7.38
N LEU A 24 0.19 18.75 6.63
CA LEU A 24 -0.64 17.58 6.90
C LEU A 24 0.17 16.29 6.77
N GLU A 25 0.99 16.17 5.73
CA GLU A 25 1.86 15.02 5.49
C GLU A 25 2.96 14.85 6.55
N LEU A 26 3.55 15.95 7.02
CA LEU A 26 4.52 15.91 8.10
C LEU A 26 3.87 15.42 9.40
N VAL A 27 2.74 16.03 9.77
CA VAL A 27 2.00 15.73 11.01
C VAL A 27 1.47 14.30 11.01
N SER A 28 0.84 13.84 9.92
CA SER A 28 0.33 12.48 9.83
C SER A 28 1.46 11.45 9.94
N GLY A 29 2.62 11.73 9.35
CA GLY A 29 3.74 10.82 9.39
C GLY A 29 4.44 10.68 10.76
N TYR A 30 4.24 11.59 11.70
CA TYR A 30 4.71 11.37 13.08
C TYR A 30 4.02 10.19 13.76
N GLY A 31 2.77 9.88 13.36
CA GLY A 31 2.06 8.70 13.86
C GLY A 31 2.82 7.40 13.61
N GLU A 32 3.40 7.25 12.41
CA GLU A 32 4.20 6.09 12.02
C GLU A 32 5.54 6.03 12.74
N VAL A 33 6.18 7.18 12.95
CA VAL A 33 7.43 7.26 13.72
C VAL A 33 7.20 6.83 15.17
N TRP A 34 6.13 7.31 15.80
CA TRP A 34 5.81 6.97 17.18
C TRP A 34 5.34 5.52 17.34
N SER A 35 4.50 5.01 16.42
CA SER A 35 4.05 3.62 16.45
C SER A 35 5.23 2.65 16.33
N ALA A 36 6.16 2.91 15.39
CA ALA A 36 7.36 2.12 15.23
C ALA A 36 8.31 2.24 16.44
N THR A 37 8.40 3.42 17.07
CA THR A 37 9.21 3.61 18.29
C THR A 37 8.65 2.81 19.47
N ILE A 38 7.33 2.82 19.66
CA ILE A 38 6.67 2.03 20.71
C ILE A 38 6.87 0.53 20.45
N MET A 39 6.69 0.08 19.20
CA MET A 39 6.90 -1.31 18.82
C MET A 39 8.36 -1.74 19.04
N ALA A 40 9.34 -0.90 18.71
CA ALA A 40 10.75 -1.18 18.95
C ALA A 40 11.03 -1.37 20.45
N ALA A 41 10.46 -0.51 21.31
CA ALA A 41 10.61 -0.62 22.75
C ALA A 41 10.01 -1.92 23.31
N LEU A 42 8.82 -2.30 22.82
CA LEU A 42 8.17 -3.56 23.18
C LEU A 42 9.00 -4.78 22.74
N MET A 43 9.50 -4.77 21.51
CA MET A 43 10.34 -5.85 21.00
C MET A 43 11.64 -6.01 21.80
N ALA A 44 12.27 -4.90 22.18
CA ALA A 44 13.45 -4.93 23.04
C ALA A 44 13.16 -5.50 24.43
N GLN A 45 11.98 -5.20 25.00
CA GLN A 45 11.55 -5.76 26.28
C GLN A 45 11.34 -7.29 26.20
N GLU A 46 10.86 -7.79 25.07
CA GLU A 46 10.71 -9.22 24.78
C GLU A 46 12.03 -9.91 24.38
N GLY A 47 13.16 -9.19 24.43
CA GLY A 47 14.49 -9.74 24.09
C GLY A 47 14.74 -9.90 22.59
N MET A 48 13.91 -9.30 21.74
CA MET A 48 14.09 -9.29 20.27
C MET A 48 14.92 -8.08 19.83
N SER A 49 15.92 -8.31 18.98
CA SER A 49 16.79 -7.26 18.45
C SER A 49 16.32 -6.80 17.08
N PHE A 50 15.63 -5.66 17.04
CA PHE A 50 15.23 -4.98 15.80
C PHE A 50 15.93 -3.62 15.66
N LYS A 51 16.40 -3.29 14.46
CA LYS A 51 16.89 -1.95 14.13
C LYS A 51 15.76 -1.12 13.55
N LEU A 52 15.45 -0.01 14.23
CA LEU A 52 14.48 0.96 13.76
C LEU A 52 15.02 1.72 12.55
N LEU A 53 14.25 1.80 11.48
CA LEU A 53 14.54 2.55 10.27
C LEU A 53 13.36 3.48 9.97
N ASN A 54 13.62 4.79 9.97
CA ASN A 54 12.67 5.75 9.46
C ASN A 54 12.71 5.72 7.92
N ALA A 55 11.60 5.38 7.29
CA ALA A 55 11.52 5.28 5.83
C ALA A 55 11.87 6.61 5.14
N ARG A 56 11.68 7.76 5.80
CA ARG A 56 12.08 9.08 5.27
C ARG A 56 13.59 9.19 4.98
N ASP A 57 14.41 8.37 5.62
CA ASP A 57 15.87 8.42 5.42
C ASP A 57 16.32 7.67 4.16
N VAL A 58 15.50 6.75 3.66
CA VAL A 58 15.87 5.82 2.58
C VAL A 58 14.89 5.77 1.42
N LEU A 59 13.63 6.15 1.60
CA LEU A 59 12.57 6.06 0.60
C LEU A 59 12.28 7.43 0.01
N PHE A 60 12.58 7.59 -1.28
CA PHE A 60 12.42 8.85 -2.00
C PHE A 60 11.39 8.73 -3.12
N VAL A 61 10.44 9.66 -3.17
CA VAL A 61 9.32 9.66 -4.13
C VAL A 61 9.08 11.02 -4.76
N ASN A 62 8.43 11.04 -5.92
CA ASN A 62 7.90 12.26 -6.54
C ASN A 62 6.50 12.63 -6.01
N GLU A 63 5.91 13.72 -6.50
CA GLU A 63 4.57 14.19 -6.10
C GLU A 63 3.43 13.18 -6.36
N GLU A 64 3.60 12.28 -7.33
CA GLU A 64 2.67 11.20 -7.69
C GLU A 64 2.90 9.92 -6.88
N THR A 65 3.80 9.98 -5.89
CA THR A 65 4.28 8.87 -5.06
C THR A 65 5.05 7.80 -5.83
N LYS A 66 5.60 8.13 -7.00
CA LYS A 66 6.47 7.22 -7.77
C LYS A 66 7.85 7.18 -7.13
N VAL A 67 8.36 5.97 -6.88
CA VAL A 67 9.64 5.75 -6.22
C VAL A 67 10.83 6.08 -7.14
N TYR A 68 11.79 6.81 -6.60
CA TYR A 68 13.13 6.95 -7.20
C TYR A 68 13.97 5.72 -6.80
N TRP A 69 13.78 4.61 -7.53
CA TRP A 69 14.35 3.29 -7.19
C TRP A 69 15.86 3.31 -6.95
N ASP A 70 16.65 3.73 -7.94
CA ASP A 70 18.13 3.73 -7.84
C ASP A 70 18.65 4.53 -6.64
N TYR A 71 17.99 5.65 -6.32
CA TYR A 71 18.40 6.50 -5.20
C TYR A 71 18.00 5.88 -3.87
N SER A 72 16.77 5.37 -3.77
CA SER A 72 16.23 4.75 -2.56
C SER A 72 16.97 3.47 -2.20
N GLU A 73 17.29 2.64 -3.20
CA GLU A 73 18.07 1.41 -3.02
C GLU A 73 19.50 1.72 -2.54
N LYS A 74 20.16 2.76 -3.09
CA LYS A 74 21.49 3.20 -2.62
C LYS A 74 21.45 3.65 -1.17
N LYS A 75 20.44 4.42 -0.78
CA LYS A 75 20.26 4.89 0.61
C LYS A 75 19.99 3.73 1.56
N LEU A 76 19.12 2.81 1.18
CA LEU A 76 18.83 1.61 1.95
C LEU A 76 20.09 0.74 2.12
N ASN A 77 20.87 0.52 1.05
CA ASN A 77 22.11 -0.26 1.13
C ASN A 77 23.13 0.40 2.06
N ALA A 78 23.31 1.73 1.98
CA ALA A 78 24.18 2.45 2.91
C ALA A 78 23.72 2.33 4.37
N PHE A 79 22.40 2.38 4.61
CA PHE A 79 21.85 2.12 5.94
C PHE A 79 22.15 0.69 6.41
N LEU A 80 21.90 -0.32 5.56
CA LEU A 80 22.17 -1.73 5.85
C LEU A 80 23.65 -1.99 6.16
N GLU A 81 24.57 -1.35 5.44
CA GLU A 81 26.02 -1.41 5.69
C GLU A 81 26.40 -0.80 7.05
N SER A 82 25.76 0.30 7.47
CA SER A 82 25.95 0.85 8.81
C SER A 82 25.27 0.03 9.92
N ALA A 83 24.25 -0.73 9.53
CA ALA A 83 23.39 -1.50 10.40
C ALA A 83 23.81 -2.98 10.51
N SER A 84 24.82 -3.45 9.78
CA SER A 84 25.40 -4.77 10.03
C SER A 84 26.22 -4.73 11.32
N HIS A 85 25.93 -5.64 12.25
CA HIS A 85 26.72 -5.76 13.47
C HIS A 85 28.10 -6.33 13.13
N LEU A 86 29.15 -5.81 13.78
CA LEU A 86 30.52 -6.32 13.67
C LEU A 86 30.68 -7.72 14.27
N ASP A 87 29.72 -8.20 15.06
CA ASP A 87 29.87 -9.41 15.88
C ASP A 87 29.41 -10.71 15.19
N ASP A 88 28.49 -10.65 14.22
CA ASP A 88 28.12 -11.80 13.38
C ASP A 88 27.84 -11.34 11.93
N PRO A 89 28.83 -11.46 11.03
CA PRO A 89 28.68 -11.11 9.62
C PRO A 89 27.71 -12.04 8.84
N THR A 90 27.19 -13.10 9.45
CA THR A 90 26.28 -14.06 8.82
C THR A 90 24.81 -13.83 9.14
N ALA A 91 24.50 -13.06 10.20
CA ALA A 91 23.12 -12.75 10.60
C ALA A 91 22.66 -11.41 10.01
N ALA A 92 21.72 -11.45 9.06
CA ALA A 92 21.06 -10.24 8.57
C ALA A 92 20.23 -9.59 9.71
N PRO A 93 20.29 -8.25 9.89
CA PRO A 93 19.56 -7.60 10.96
C PRO A 93 18.04 -7.67 10.73
N HIS A 94 17.27 -7.87 11.79
CA HIS A 94 15.83 -7.63 11.74
C HIS A 94 15.57 -6.12 11.74
N LEU A 95 14.79 -5.64 10.78
CA LEU A 95 14.45 -4.22 10.65
C LEU A 95 13.01 -3.98 11.05
N LEU A 96 12.78 -2.88 11.78
CA LEU A 96 11.47 -2.30 11.98
C LEU A 96 11.41 -1.00 11.21
N ILE A 97 10.65 -0.98 10.13
CA ILE A 97 10.61 0.14 9.19
C ILE A 97 9.26 0.84 9.30
N THR A 98 9.23 2.16 9.41
CA THR A 98 7.98 2.94 9.40
C THR A 98 7.25 2.78 8.07
N GLY A 99 5.94 2.52 8.10
CA GLY A 99 5.09 2.52 6.90
C GLY A 99 4.66 3.93 6.49
N TYR A 100 3.98 4.06 5.35
CA TYR A 100 3.25 5.25 4.86
C TYR A 100 4.09 6.52 4.56
N ILE A 101 5.25 6.71 5.18
CA ILE A 101 6.07 7.93 5.09
C ILE A 101 7.25 7.77 4.13
N ALA A 102 7.62 8.87 3.48
CA ALA A 102 8.73 8.96 2.53
C ALA A 102 9.30 10.39 2.50
N SER A 103 10.32 10.62 1.68
CA SER A 103 10.89 11.96 1.43
C SER A 103 10.85 12.32 -0.05
N THR A 104 10.80 13.61 -0.37
CA THR A 104 11.11 14.10 -1.72
C THR A 104 12.63 14.16 -1.92
N MET A 105 13.09 14.37 -3.16
CA MET A 105 14.52 14.55 -3.46
C MET A 105 15.14 15.76 -2.77
N ASP A 106 14.33 16.75 -2.36
CA ASP A 106 14.76 17.91 -1.59
C ASP A 106 14.84 17.63 -0.07
N GLY A 107 14.58 16.38 0.34
CA GLY A 107 14.57 15.97 1.75
C GLY A 107 13.32 16.41 2.51
N ILE A 108 12.25 16.81 1.81
CA ILE A 108 10.99 17.22 2.43
C ILE A 108 10.18 15.97 2.77
N ALA A 109 9.70 15.88 4.00
CA ALA A 109 8.82 14.80 4.44
C ALA A 109 7.52 14.78 3.62
N THR A 110 7.14 13.60 3.13
CA THR A 110 5.90 13.36 2.39
C THR A 110 5.30 11.99 2.76
N THR A 111 4.17 11.64 2.16
CA THR A 111 3.48 10.36 2.40
C THR A 111 3.15 9.65 1.10
N LEU A 112 2.96 8.33 1.20
CA LEU A 112 2.57 7.46 0.11
C LEU A 112 1.06 7.51 -0.21
N LYS A 113 0.31 8.41 0.46
CA LYS A 113 -1.12 8.62 0.29
C LYS A 113 -1.92 7.35 0.61
N ARG A 114 -2.93 7.01 -0.19
CA ARG A 114 -3.89 5.94 0.09
C ARG A 114 -3.21 4.58 0.18
N ASP A 115 -3.56 3.82 1.23
CA ASP A 115 -3.02 2.48 1.53
C ASP A 115 -1.48 2.45 1.55
N GLY A 116 -0.89 3.55 2.03
CA GLY A 116 0.54 3.79 1.91
C GLY A 116 1.40 2.82 2.73
N SER A 117 0.92 2.26 3.84
CA SER A 117 1.68 1.25 4.59
C SER A 117 1.79 -0.08 3.85
N ASP A 118 0.73 -0.51 3.16
CA ASP A 118 0.79 -1.68 2.26
C ASP A 118 1.72 -1.39 1.08
N TYR A 119 1.69 -0.16 0.56
CA TYR A 119 2.61 0.24 -0.50
C TYR A 119 4.07 0.22 -0.02
N SER A 120 4.34 0.71 1.19
CA SER A 120 5.67 0.61 1.82
C SER A 120 6.13 -0.84 1.88
N ALA A 121 5.29 -1.76 2.32
CA ALA A 121 5.63 -3.18 2.41
C ALA A 121 6.04 -3.76 1.04
N SER A 122 5.30 -3.44 -0.02
CA SER A 122 5.66 -3.86 -1.38
C SER A 122 6.93 -3.20 -1.91
N ILE A 123 7.14 -1.91 -1.65
CA ILE A 123 8.35 -1.18 -2.06
C ILE A 123 9.57 -1.79 -1.38
N PHE A 124 9.55 -1.94 -0.05
CA PHE A 124 10.66 -2.55 0.68
C PHE A 124 10.82 -4.03 0.32
N GLY A 125 9.74 -4.76 0.10
CA GLY A 125 9.79 -6.14 -0.40
C GLY A 125 10.58 -6.24 -1.71
N ARG A 126 10.34 -5.32 -2.65
CA ARG A 126 11.14 -5.23 -3.89
C ARG A 126 12.60 -4.86 -3.62
N MET A 127 12.86 -3.77 -2.90
CA MET A 127 14.23 -3.28 -2.67
C MET A 127 15.09 -4.29 -1.91
N LEU A 128 14.49 -5.04 -0.98
CA LEU A 128 15.14 -6.09 -0.20
C LEU A 128 15.12 -7.46 -0.89
N ARG A 129 14.51 -7.58 -2.07
CA ARG A 129 14.35 -8.84 -2.82
C ARG A 129 13.72 -9.94 -1.96
N ALA A 130 12.66 -9.58 -1.25
CA ALA A 130 11.96 -10.48 -0.34
C ALA A 130 11.40 -11.70 -1.08
N SER A 131 11.42 -12.85 -0.41
CA SER A 131 10.80 -14.08 -0.92
C SER A 131 9.26 -14.01 -0.87
N SER A 132 8.71 -13.18 0.01
CA SER A 132 7.28 -12.93 0.17
C SER A 132 7.04 -11.65 0.96
N ILE A 133 5.83 -11.10 0.83
CA ILE A 133 5.31 -10.00 1.66
C ILE A 133 4.11 -10.52 2.43
N THR A 134 3.99 -10.20 3.72
CA THR A 134 2.80 -10.53 4.51
C THR A 134 2.15 -9.26 5.02
N ILE A 135 0.88 -9.05 4.67
CA ILE A 135 0.03 -7.98 5.18
C ILE A 135 -0.80 -8.56 6.31
N TRP A 136 -0.51 -8.08 7.52
CA TRP A 136 -1.26 -8.41 8.74
C TRP A 136 -2.37 -7.38 8.94
N THR A 137 -3.61 -7.83 8.90
CA THR A 137 -4.81 -6.99 8.92
C THR A 137 -5.88 -7.58 9.85
N ASP A 138 -7.09 -7.03 9.85
CA ASP A 138 -8.23 -7.47 10.66
C ASP A 138 -9.14 -8.50 9.95
N VAL A 139 -8.78 -8.91 8.73
CA VAL A 139 -9.48 -9.94 7.94
C VAL A 139 -8.61 -11.16 7.71
N SER A 140 -9.25 -12.34 7.70
CA SER A 140 -8.60 -13.65 7.56
C SER A 140 -8.24 -14.04 6.14
N GLY A 141 -8.29 -13.10 5.20
CA GLY A 141 -7.92 -13.30 3.79
C GLY A 141 -8.87 -12.58 2.84
N VAL A 142 -8.75 -12.90 1.55
CA VAL A 142 -9.70 -12.50 0.52
C VAL A 142 -10.87 -13.48 0.57
N TYR A 143 -12.09 -12.96 0.79
CA TYR A 143 -13.29 -13.79 0.79
C TYR A 143 -13.92 -13.89 -0.60
N SER A 144 -14.63 -14.98 -0.85
CA SER A 144 -15.38 -15.22 -2.09
C SER A 144 -16.57 -14.27 -2.27
N ALA A 145 -17.02 -13.59 -1.22
CA ALA A 145 -18.00 -12.52 -1.21
C ALA A 145 -17.83 -11.70 0.09
N ASP A 146 -18.50 -10.55 0.22
CA ASP A 146 -18.52 -9.81 1.50
C ASP A 146 -19.20 -10.68 2.58
N PRO A 147 -18.47 -11.13 3.63
CA PRO A 147 -19.02 -12.01 4.66
C PRO A 147 -20.14 -11.33 5.48
N ARG A 148 -20.24 -9.99 5.45
CA ARG A 148 -21.33 -9.23 6.09
C ARG A 148 -22.65 -9.36 5.33
N ARG A 149 -22.58 -9.69 4.03
CA ARG A 149 -23.74 -9.86 3.13
C ARG A 149 -24.02 -11.33 2.84
N VAL A 150 -22.98 -12.15 2.76
CA VAL A 150 -23.05 -13.59 2.46
C VAL A 150 -22.33 -14.35 3.58
N PRO A 151 -23.03 -14.81 4.63
CA PRO A 151 -22.42 -15.49 5.77
C PRO A 151 -21.63 -16.76 5.39
N GLU A 152 -21.99 -17.41 4.28
CA GLU A 152 -21.33 -18.61 3.75
C GLU A 152 -20.07 -18.29 2.94
N ALA A 153 -19.65 -17.01 2.85
CA ALA A 153 -18.45 -16.62 2.13
C ALA A 153 -17.22 -17.33 2.68
N GLN A 154 -16.41 -17.88 1.77
CA GLN A 154 -15.22 -18.66 2.13
C GLN A 154 -13.96 -17.86 1.84
N ILE A 155 -12.93 -18.03 2.67
CA ILE A 155 -11.59 -17.51 2.38
C ILE A 155 -11.07 -18.24 1.14
N LEU A 156 -10.58 -17.47 0.19
CA LEU A 156 -9.89 -17.97 -1.00
C LEU A 156 -8.45 -18.27 -0.60
N PRO A 157 -7.99 -19.53 -0.58
CA PRO A 157 -6.62 -19.85 -0.14
C PRO A 157 -5.57 -19.21 -1.05
N GLU A 158 -5.89 -19.12 -2.33
CA GLU A 158 -5.02 -18.56 -3.35
C GLU A 158 -5.81 -17.68 -4.33
N VAL A 159 -5.22 -16.56 -4.72
CA VAL A 159 -5.77 -15.64 -5.73
C VAL A 159 -4.63 -15.18 -6.64
N SER A 160 -4.85 -15.10 -7.94
CA SER A 160 -3.86 -14.51 -8.84
C SER A 160 -3.83 -13.00 -8.69
N TYR A 161 -2.73 -12.35 -9.09
CA TYR A 161 -2.68 -10.89 -9.11
C TYR A 161 -3.80 -10.25 -9.91
N THR A 162 -4.13 -10.81 -11.07
CA THR A 162 -5.25 -10.32 -11.90
C THR A 162 -6.57 -10.44 -11.16
N GLU A 163 -6.89 -11.60 -10.59
CA GLU A 163 -8.13 -11.78 -9.82
C GLU A 163 -8.20 -10.84 -8.61
N ALA A 164 -7.10 -10.65 -7.89
CA ALA A 164 -7.06 -9.76 -6.73
C ALA A 164 -7.30 -8.29 -7.12
N VAL A 165 -6.70 -7.84 -8.24
CA VAL A 165 -6.91 -6.48 -8.78
C VAL A 165 -8.37 -6.28 -9.18
N GLU A 166 -8.98 -7.24 -9.89
CA GLU A 166 -10.38 -7.16 -10.31
C GLU A 166 -11.32 -7.14 -9.10
N LEU A 167 -11.12 -8.05 -8.14
CA LEU A 167 -11.91 -8.08 -6.90
C LEU A 167 -11.80 -6.74 -6.15
N ALA A 168 -10.59 -6.19 -6.01
CA ALA A 168 -10.37 -4.92 -5.34
C ALA A 168 -11.00 -3.73 -6.08
N TYR A 169 -10.93 -3.72 -7.42
CA TYR A 169 -11.54 -2.70 -8.26
C TYR A 169 -13.06 -2.65 -8.07
N PHE A 170 -13.70 -3.81 -7.97
CA PHE A 170 -15.16 -3.93 -7.79
C PHE A 170 -15.60 -4.01 -6.32
N GLY A 171 -14.74 -3.62 -5.36
CA GLY A 171 -15.17 -3.32 -3.99
C GLY A 171 -14.72 -4.32 -2.91
N ALA A 172 -13.96 -5.37 -3.25
CA ALA A 172 -13.31 -6.18 -2.22
C ALA A 172 -12.21 -5.37 -1.52
N LYS A 173 -12.50 -4.87 -0.32
CA LYS A 173 -11.55 -4.13 0.50
C LYS A 173 -10.55 -5.08 1.15
N VAL A 174 -9.49 -5.44 0.42
CA VAL A 174 -8.39 -6.25 0.98
C VAL A 174 -7.05 -5.59 0.75
N ILE A 175 -6.70 -5.30 -0.49
CA ILE A 175 -5.45 -4.62 -0.84
C ILE A 175 -5.66 -3.82 -2.12
N HIS A 176 -5.18 -2.58 -2.16
CA HIS A 176 -5.40 -1.71 -3.30
C HIS A 176 -4.44 -2.04 -4.46
N PRO A 177 -4.88 -2.05 -5.74
CA PRO A 177 -4.04 -2.43 -6.88
C PRO A 177 -2.69 -1.72 -6.95
N LYS A 178 -2.67 -0.40 -6.70
CA LYS A 178 -1.44 0.41 -6.67
C LYS A 178 -0.42 -0.09 -5.64
N THR A 179 -0.86 -0.63 -4.51
CA THR A 179 0.06 -1.08 -3.45
C THR A 179 0.73 -2.40 -3.82
N MET A 180 0.12 -3.20 -4.70
CA MET A 180 0.68 -4.46 -5.18
C MET A 180 1.69 -4.29 -6.32
N GLU A 181 1.70 -3.14 -7.02
CA GLU A 181 2.51 -2.92 -8.23
C GLU A 181 3.99 -3.32 -8.07
N PRO A 182 4.74 -2.94 -7.01
CA PRO A 182 6.13 -3.36 -6.86
C PRO A 182 6.30 -4.86 -6.68
N ALA A 183 5.35 -5.52 -6.01
CA ALA A 183 5.35 -6.96 -5.79
C ALA A 183 5.00 -7.72 -7.08
N ILE A 184 4.08 -7.20 -7.89
CA ILE A 184 3.72 -7.74 -9.21
C ILE A 184 4.94 -7.71 -10.13
N GLU A 185 5.60 -6.55 -10.27
CA GLU A 185 6.79 -6.39 -11.12
C GLU A 185 7.93 -7.32 -10.71
N SER A 186 8.09 -7.52 -9.39
CA SER A 186 9.15 -8.35 -8.81
C SER A 186 8.74 -9.82 -8.66
N LYS A 187 7.50 -10.18 -9.02
CA LYS A 187 6.91 -11.52 -8.84
C LYS A 187 7.00 -12.06 -7.40
N ILE A 188 6.97 -11.17 -6.42
CA ILE A 188 7.01 -11.52 -4.99
C ILE A 188 5.59 -11.85 -4.57
N PRO A 189 5.27 -13.03 -4.01
CA PRO A 189 3.92 -13.32 -3.52
C PRO A 189 3.55 -12.48 -2.29
N ILE A 190 2.28 -12.09 -2.19
CA ILE A 190 1.70 -11.39 -1.03
C ILE A 190 0.79 -12.35 -0.25
N PHE A 191 0.90 -12.35 1.07
CA PHE A 191 0.02 -13.09 1.97
C PHE A 191 -0.85 -12.11 2.76
N ILE A 192 -2.16 -12.32 2.76
CA ILE A 192 -3.09 -11.57 3.60
C ILE A 192 -3.44 -12.44 4.81
N ARG A 193 -3.16 -11.95 6.02
CA ARG A 193 -3.36 -12.70 7.27
C ARG A 193 -4.04 -11.83 8.33
N ASN A 194 -4.72 -12.48 9.27
CA ASN A 194 -5.40 -11.81 10.36
C ASN A 194 -4.54 -11.76 11.62
N THR A 195 -4.28 -10.56 12.13
CA THR A 195 -3.56 -10.34 13.39
C THR A 195 -4.27 -10.96 14.59
N PHE A 196 -5.60 -11.04 14.56
CA PHE A 196 -6.42 -11.61 15.64
C PHE A 196 -6.61 -13.14 15.52
N GLU A 197 -6.31 -13.73 14.36
CA GLU A 197 -6.41 -15.17 14.10
C GLU A 197 -5.13 -15.71 13.41
N PRO A 198 -3.95 -15.60 14.04
CA PRO A 198 -2.65 -15.88 13.40
C PRO A 198 -2.46 -17.36 13.03
N GLN A 199 -3.29 -18.25 13.54
CA GLN A 199 -3.31 -19.67 13.19
C GLN A 199 -3.89 -19.94 11.79
N LEU A 200 -4.68 -19.02 11.23
CA LEU A 200 -5.25 -19.18 9.89
C LEU A 200 -4.18 -18.90 8.83
N GLU A 201 -4.19 -19.69 7.75
CA GLU A 201 -3.22 -19.55 6.64
C GLU A 201 -3.42 -18.26 5.87
N GLY A 202 -4.68 -17.82 5.74
CA GLY A 202 -5.04 -16.62 5.01
C GLY A 202 -5.18 -16.83 3.51
N THR A 203 -4.80 -15.82 2.73
CA THR A 203 -4.82 -15.86 1.27
C THR A 203 -3.45 -15.56 0.70
N ARG A 204 -2.96 -16.40 -0.23
CA ARG A 204 -1.78 -16.10 -1.06
C ARG A 204 -2.19 -15.45 -2.38
N ILE A 205 -1.73 -14.23 -2.61
CA ILE A 205 -1.82 -13.50 -3.87
C ILE A 205 -0.52 -13.66 -4.65
N TYR A 206 -0.57 -14.17 -5.89
CA TYR A 206 0.65 -14.49 -6.64
C TYR A 206 0.48 -14.41 -8.16
N LEU A 207 1.59 -14.46 -8.89
CA LEU A 207 1.59 -14.64 -10.35
C LEU A 207 1.58 -16.14 -10.67
N PRO A 208 0.52 -16.70 -11.27
CA PRO A 208 0.47 -18.11 -11.63
C PRO A 208 1.58 -18.50 -12.60
N THR A 209 2.25 -19.63 -12.35
CA THR A 209 3.12 -20.26 -13.34
C THR A 209 2.28 -21.07 -14.34
N LYS A 210 2.79 -21.32 -15.55
CA LYS A 210 2.06 -22.04 -16.62
C LYS A 210 1.59 -23.46 -16.23
N GLU A 211 2.07 -24.01 -15.11
CA GLU A 211 1.73 -25.33 -14.59
C GLU A 211 0.58 -25.31 -13.57
N VAL A 212 -0.03 -24.15 -13.29
CA VAL A 212 -1.21 -24.10 -12.42
C VAL A 212 -2.33 -24.91 -13.06
N LYS A 213 -2.66 -26.05 -12.44
CA LYS A 213 -3.82 -26.88 -12.76
C LYS A 213 -5.02 -25.95 -12.98
N VAL A 214 -5.69 -26.12 -14.13
CA VAL A 214 -6.95 -25.46 -14.44
C VAL A 214 -7.81 -25.48 -13.18
N ARG A 215 -8.11 -24.29 -12.62
CA ARG A 215 -8.99 -24.21 -11.46
C ARG A 215 -10.33 -24.79 -11.88
N GLU A 216 -10.87 -25.72 -11.09
CA GLU A 216 -12.19 -26.30 -11.33
C GLU A 216 -13.30 -25.24 -11.34
N ARG A 217 -13.04 -24.07 -10.74
CA ARG A 217 -13.98 -22.95 -10.65
C ARG A 217 -13.62 -21.85 -11.64
N SER A 218 -14.57 -21.48 -12.50
CA SER A 218 -14.46 -20.33 -13.41
C SER A 218 -14.72 -18.99 -12.72
N VAL A 219 -15.32 -19.00 -11.53
CA VAL A 219 -15.64 -17.80 -10.73
C VAL A 219 -14.86 -17.86 -9.43
N CYS A 220 -14.03 -16.84 -9.17
CA CYS A 220 -13.21 -16.72 -7.97
C CYS A 220 -13.95 -16.02 -6.82
N GLY A 221 -14.83 -15.06 -7.11
CA GLY A 221 -15.62 -14.37 -6.09
C GLY A 221 -16.66 -13.41 -6.67
N PHE A 222 -17.50 -12.88 -5.79
CA PHE A 222 -18.52 -11.90 -6.07
C PHE A 222 -18.24 -10.63 -5.28
N THR A 223 -18.26 -9.49 -5.97
CA THR A 223 -18.05 -8.18 -5.35
C THR A 223 -19.17 -7.24 -5.79
N THR A 224 -19.39 -6.21 -4.99
CA THR A 224 -20.43 -5.21 -5.22
C THR A 224 -19.86 -3.85 -4.91
N VAL A 225 -20.11 -2.88 -5.79
CA VAL A 225 -19.84 -1.48 -5.53
C VAL A 225 -21.18 -0.80 -5.26
N ASP A 226 -21.37 -0.39 -4.02
CA ASP A 226 -22.54 0.42 -3.65
C ASP A 226 -22.32 1.89 -4.08
N ASN A 227 -23.41 2.66 -4.20
CA ASN A 227 -23.39 4.10 -4.54
C ASN A 227 -22.87 4.43 -5.96
N ILE A 228 -23.26 3.65 -6.97
CA ILE A 228 -23.02 3.98 -8.38
C ILE A 228 -24.25 4.69 -8.97
N SER A 229 -23.99 5.72 -9.78
CA SER A 229 -24.99 6.34 -10.64
C SER A 229 -24.79 5.90 -12.09
N LEU A 230 -25.83 5.32 -12.71
CA LEU A 230 -25.82 4.97 -14.12
C LEU A 230 -26.22 6.19 -14.96
N MET A 231 -25.31 6.67 -15.80
CA MET A 231 -25.58 7.73 -16.78
C MET A 231 -25.55 7.12 -18.18
N ASN A 232 -26.70 7.13 -18.87
CA ASN A 232 -26.78 6.75 -20.27
C ASN A 232 -26.69 8.01 -21.16
N ILE A 233 -25.86 7.96 -22.19
CA ILE A 233 -25.64 9.10 -23.10
C ILE A 233 -26.04 8.68 -24.50
N GLU A 234 -27.09 9.32 -25.00
CA GLU A 234 -27.67 9.02 -26.30
C GLU A 234 -27.55 10.23 -27.23
N GLY A 235 -27.32 9.98 -28.52
CA GLY A 235 -27.26 11.02 -29.53
C GLY A 235 -26.81 10.50 -30.88
N THR A 236 -27.39 11.03 -31.95
CA THR A 236 -27.08 10.66 -33.33
C THR A 236 -25.62 10.90 -33.71
N GLY A 237 -24.94 11.83 -33.02
CA GLY A 237 -23.51 12.11 -33.19
C GLY A 237 -22.54 11.08 -32.59
N MET A 238 -23.03 10.07 -31.86
CA MET A 238 -22.18 8.97 -31.35
C MET A 238 -21.76 7.98 -32.45
N ILE A 239 -22.48 7.96 -33.57
CA ILE A 239 -22.18 7.11 -34.73
C ILE A 239 -21.39 7.94 -35.75
N GLY A 240 -20.13 7.57 -35.96
CA GLY A 240 -19.34 8.05 -37.10
C GLY A 240 -18.74 9.46 -36.99
N VAL A 241 -18.93 10.19 -35.89
CA VAL A 241 -18.27 11.50 -35.65
C VAL A 241 -17.17 11.34 -34.60
N PRO A 242 -15.88 11.42 -35.00
CA PRO A 242 -14.77 11.46 -34.05
C PRO A 242 -14.92 12.65 -33.09
N GLY A 243 -14.70 12.43 -31.78
CA GLY A 243 -14.55 13.50 -30.80
C GLY A 243 -15.66 13.65 -29.76
N ILE A 244 -16.83 13.00 -29.91
CA ILE A 244 -17.87 13.05 -28.85
C ILE A 244 -17.40 12.35 -27.57
N ALA A 245 -16.80 11.16 -27.68
CA ALA A 245 -16.20 10.46 -26.54
C ALA A 245 -15.10 11.31 -25.88
N HIS A 246 -14.25 11.98 -26.66
CA HIS A 246 -13.22 12.87 -26.12
C HIS A 246 -13.81 14.05 -25.36
N ARG A 247 -14.85 14.71 -25.88
CA ARG A 247 -15.54 15.81 -25.18
C ARG A 247 -16.17 15.33 -23.88
N LEU A 248 -16.78 14.14 -23.89
CA LEU A 248 -17.37 13.52 -22.72
C LEU A 248 -16.31 13.24 -21.64
N PHE A 249 -15.30 12.42 -21.95
CA PHE A 249 -14.26 12.06 -20.98
C PHE A 249 -13.41 13.26 -20.58
N GLY A 250 -13.22 14.24 -21.48
CA GLY A 250 -12.59 15.52 -21.18
C GLY A 250 -13.37 16.31 -20.12
N ALA A 251 -14.69 16.48 -20.30
CA ALA A 251 -15.53 17.17 -19.34
C ALA A 251 -15.58 16.47 -17.98
N LEU A 252 -15.64 15.13 -17.97
CA LEU A 252 -15.60 14.34 -16.73
C LEU A 252 -14.25 14.51 -16.00
N SER A 253 -13.15 14.46 -16.74
CA SER A 253 -11.79 14.64 -16.20
C SER A 253 -11.57 16.04 -15.62
N THR A 254 -12.04 17.10 -16.30
CA THR A 254 -11.95 18.49 -15.78
C THR A 254 -12.69 18.67 -14.45
N ASN A 255 -13.74 17.88 -14.21
CA ASN A 255 -14.50 17.89 -12.97
C ASN A 255 -14.05 16.80 -11.97
N ASN A 256 -12.94 16.10 -12.26
CA ASN A 256 -12.39 15.03 -11.45
C ASN A 256 -13.41 13.91 -11.15
N ILE A 257 -14.27 13.59 -12.12
CA ILE A 257 -15.27 12.52 -12.02
C ILE A 257 -14.63 11.21 -12.47
N SER A 258 -14.59 10.23 -11.55
CA SER A 258 -14.14 8.87 -11.85
C SER A 258 -15.25 8.09 -12.55
N VAL A 259 -14.90 7.38 -13.62
CA VAL A 259 -15.83 6.54 -14.41
C VAL A 259 -15.53 5.07 -14.16
N MET A 260 -16.57 4.30 -13.93
CA MET A 260 -16.56 2.84 -13.84
C MET A 260 -17.42 2.29 -14.98
N PHE A 261 -16.99 1.18 -15.58
CA PHE A 261 -17.68 0.50 -16.68
C PHE A 261 -18.19 -0.87 -16.24
#